data_AF-A0A933RAU1-F1
#
_entry.id   AF-A0A933RAU1-F1
#
_cell.length_a   1.000
_cell.length_b   1.000
_cell.length_c   1.000
_cell.angle_alpha   90.00
_cell.angle_beta   90.00
_cell.angle_gamma   90.00
#
_symmetry.space_group_name_H-M   'P 1'
#
loop_
_entity.id
_entity.type
_entity.pdbx_description
1 polymer ?
#
loop_
_entity_poly.entity_id
_entity_poly.type
_entity_poly.pdbx_seq_one_letter_code
_entity_poly.pdbx_strand_id
1 'polypeptide(L)'
;MAQSDDETVEVLRAQAAELEQEIAELRRRLADAPKRMRALEERLLETKGQLAHAVSQNEKLSYTLREAREHIATLRDEVDKLSQPPSAYGVVVGKNDDGTVDVLTSGRKMRVGLHPEIDHDTLERGSEVVLNESFNIVSARVGEAGGEVVTIKELMDDGVRAVVVGRADEERVCELADVLRGVHLRSGDTMRLDPRSNLLLEKLPRPEVEDLLLEEVPDISYADIGGLDVQIEQIADAVELPFLHADLFAEHRLPAPKGILLYGPPGCGKTLIAKAVANSLAKKVAEKTGGEKGRSYFINIKGPEL
;
A
#
# COMPACT_ATOMS: atom_id res chain seq x y z
N MET A 1 -39.59 -61.31 -85.95
CA MET A 1 -40.40 -60.77 -84.84
C MET A 1 -40.26 -61.60 -83.56
N ALA A 2 -40.06 -62.93 -83.62
CA ALA A 2 -39.91 -63.77 -82.42
C ALA A 2 -38.70 -63.47 -81.51
N GLN A 3 -37.60 -62.88 -82.02
CA GLN A 3 -36.42 -62.52 -81.21
C GLN A 3 -36.56 -61.19 -80.45
N SER A 4 -37.35 -60.22 -80.95
CA SER A 4 -37.59 -58.97 -80.20
C SER A 4 -38.58 -59.16 -79.07
N ASP A 5 -39.53 -60.10 -79.23
CA ASP A 5 -40.51 -60.42 -78.18
C ASP A 5 -39.84 -61.09 -76.96
N ASP A 6 -38.77 -61.88 -77.16
CA ASP A 6 -38.05 -62.59 -76.09
C ASP A 6 -37.13 -61.64 -75.28
N GLU A 7 -36.44 -60.71 -75.94
CA GLU A 7 -35.62 -59.67 -75.31
C GLU A 7 -36.47 -58.67 -74.51
N THR A 8 -37.66 -58.34 -75.02
CA THR A 8 -38.65 -57.50 -74.32
C THR A 8 -39.23 -58.22 -73.09
N VAL A 9 -39.41 -59.54 -73.17
CA VAL A 9 -39.89 -60.37 -72.06
C VAL A 9 -38.82 -60.52 -70.97
N GLU A 10 -37.53 -60.60 -71.30
CA GLU A 10 -36.45 -60.61 -70.29
C GLU A 10 -36.31 -59.27 -69.55
N VAL A 11 -36.37 -58.13 -70.27
CA VAL A 11 -36.33 -56.79 -69.65
C VAL A 11 -37.53 -56.56 -68.73
N LEU A 12 -38.73 -56.98 -69.16
CA LEU A 12 -39.94 -56.90 -68.32
C LEU A 12 -39.87 -57.83 -67.11
N ARG A 13 -39.24 -59.01 -67.22
CA ARG A 13 -39.00 -59.91 -66.07
C ARG A 13 -37.99 -59.33 -65.08
N ALA A 14 -36.93 -58.68 -65.55
CA ALA A 14 -35.96 -58.01 -64.69
C ALA A 14 -36.60 -56.82 -63.94
N GLN A 15 -37.39 -55.99 -64.64
CA GLN A 15 -38.16 -54.91 -64.01
C GLN A 15 -39.21 -55.43 -63.01
N ALA A 16 -39.87 -56.55 -63.32
CA ALA A 16 -40.81 -57.18 -62.40
C ALA A 16 -40.11 -57.70 -61.14
N ALA A 17 -38.92 -58.31 -61.27
CA ALA A 17 -38.13 -58.78 -60.13
C ALA A 17 -37.63 -57.62 -59.26
N GLU A 18 -37.22 -56.50 -59.86
CA GLU A 18 -36.77 -55.29 -59.15
C GLU A 18 -37.94 -54.62 -58.42
N LEU A 19 -39.11 -54.49 -59.06
CA LEU A 19 -40.35 -54.01 -58.42
C LEU A 19 -40.84 -54.96 -57.33
N GLU A 20 -40.71 -56.28 -57.50
CA GLU A 20 -41.03 -57.26 -56.46
C GLU A 20 -40.10 -57.14 -55.25
N GLN A 21 -38.80 -56.89 -55.47
CA GLN A 21 -37.85 -56.58 -54.40
C GLN A 21 -38.20 -55.28 -53.68
N GLU A 22 -38.53 -54.23 -54.43
CA GLU A 22 -38.92 -52.93 -53.86
C GLU A 22 -40.24 -53.03 -53.08
N ILE A 23 -41.22 -53.79 -53.58
CA ILE A 23 -42.47 -54.11 -52.88
C ILE A 23 -42.19 -54.95 -51.63
N ALA A 24 -41.27 -55.92 -51.68
CA ALA A 24 -40.89 -56.71 -50.51
C ALA A 24 -40.22 -55.84 -49.43
N GLU A 25 -39.37 -54.90 -49.83
CA GLU A 25 -38.72 -53.95 -48.92
C GLU A 25 -39.72 -52.95 -48.33
N LEU A 26 -40.62 -52.41 -49.15
CA LEU A 26 -41.72 -51.55 -48.71
C LEU A 26 -42.67 -52.29 -47.76
N ARG A 27 -43.04 -53.54 -48.05
CA ARG A 27 -43.86 -54.37 -47.16
C ARG A 27 -43.16 -54.64 -45.84
N ARG A 28 -41.86 -54.90 -45.85
CA ARG A 28 -41.06 -55.08 -44.62
C ARG A 28 -40.98 -53.79 -43.81
N ARG A 29 -40.76 -52.64 -44.45
CA ARG A 29 -40.80 -51.31 -43.80
C ARG A 29 -42.18 -51.00 -43.23
N LEU A 30 -43.25 -51.34 -43.94
CA LEU A 30 -44.63 -51.16 -43.48
C LEU A 30 -44.96 -52.07 -42.30
N ALA A 31 -44.42 -53.30 -42.28
CA ALA A 31 -44.57 -54.24 -41.18
C ALA A 31 -43.80 -53.82 -39.92
N ASP A 32 -42.62 -53.20 -40.08
CA ASP A 32 -41.81 -52.68 -38.96
C ASP A 32 -42.20 -51.25 -38.51
N ALA A 33 -42.91 -50.49 -39.35
CA ALA A 33 -43.43 -49.16 -39.04
C ALA A 33 -44.21 -49.09 -37.72
N PRO A 34 -45.20 -49.96 -37.43
CA PRO A 34 -45.93 -49.92 -36.15
C PRO A 34 -45.03 -50.19 -34.94
N LYS A 35 -43.98 -51.01 -35.07
CA LYS A 35 -43.00 -51.24 -33.99
C LYS A 35 -42.14 -50.00 -33.74
N ARG A 36 -41.65 -49.35 -34.79
CA ARG A 36 -40.89 -48.09 -34.68
C ARG A 36 -41.75 -46.96 -34.11
N MET A 37 -43.02 -46.88 -34.52
CA MET A 37 -43.96 -45.88 -34.04
C MET A 37 -44.20 -46.04 -32.53
N ARG A 38 -44.44 -47.27 -32.05
CA ARG A 38 -44.54 -47.57 -30.61
C ARG A 38 -43.28 -47.20 -29.83
N ALA A 39 -42.10 -47.53 -30.35
CA ALA A 39 -40.84 -47.19 -29.69
C ALA A 39 -40.59 -45.67 -29.61
N LEU A 40 -41.01 -44.91 -30.63
CA LEU A 40 -40.97 -43.45 -30.62
C LEU A 40 -41.99 -42.85 -29.66
N GLU A 41 -43.21 -43.40 -29.59
CA GLU A 41 -44.24 -43.00 -28.62
C GLU A 41 -43.78 -43.23 -27.17
N GLU A 42 -43.13 -44.36 -26.91
CA GLU A 42 -42.58 -44.69 -25.59
C GLU A 42 -41.45 -43.72 -25.18
N ARG A 43 -40.51 -43.44 -26.09
CA ARG A 43 -39.48 -42.41 -25.86
C ARG A 43 -40.05 -41.00 -25.70
N LEU A 44 -41.10 -40.65 -26.46
CA LEU A 44 -41.78 -39.37 -26.32
C LEU A 44 -42.43 -39.24 -24.93
N LEU A 45 -43.03 -40.32 -24.43
CA LEU A 45 -43.62 -40.36 -23.09
C LEU A 45 -42.55 -40.22 -22.00
N GLU A 46 -41.44 -40.94 -22.12
CA GLU A 46 -40.33 -40.90 -21.17
C GLU A 46 -39.69 -39.50 -21.11
N THR A 47 -39.37 -38.93 -22.27
CA THR A 47 -38.79 -37.58 -22.36
C THR A 47 -39.76 -36.49 -21.86
N LYS A 48 -41.07 -36.62 -22.10
CA LYS A 48 -42.08 -35.74 -21.49
C LYS A 48 -42.09 -35.86 -19.97
N GLY A 49 -41.96 -37.06 -19.43
CA GLY A 49 -41.85 -37.29 -17.99
C GLY A 49 -40.60 -36.65 -17.39
N GLN A 50 -39.44 -36.82 -18.03
CA GLN A 50 -38.19 -36.18 -17.63
C GLN A 50 -38.28 -34.64 -17.71
N LEU A 51 -38.88 -34.11 -18.77
CA LEU A 51 -39.10 -32.66 -18.92
C LEU A 51 -40.01 -32.13 -17.81
N ALA A 52 -41.13 -32.81 -17.52
CA ALA A 52 -42.02 -32.42 -16.43
C ALA A 52 -41.31 -32.43 -15.07
N HIS A 53 -40.48 -33.45 -14.82
CA HIS A 53 -39.67 -33.53 -13.61
C HIS A 53 -38.66 -32.39 -13.53
N ALA A 54 -37.92 -32.12 -14.62
CA ALA A 54 -36.95 -31.04 -14.69
C ALA A 54 -37.60 -29.66 -14.51
N VAL A 55 -38.77 -29.42 -15.12
CA VAL A 55 -39.55 -28.18 -14.94
C VAL A 55 -39.95 -28.01 -13.48
N SER A 56 -40.50 -29.05 -12.85
CA SER A 56 -40.88 -29.01 -11.43
C SER A 56 -39.67 -28.74 -10.52
N GLN A 57 -38.51 -29.34 -10.82
CA GLN A 57 -37.28 -29.05 -10.08
C GLN A 57 -36.82 -27.60 -10.28
N ASN A 58 -36.89 -27.08 -11.51
CA ASN A 58 -36.52 -25.71 -11.82
C ASN A 58 -37.42 -24.69 -11.11
N GLU A 59 -38.73 -24.97 -11.05
CA GLU A 59 -39.70 -24.18 -10.28
C GLU A 59 -39.35 -24.18 -8.79
N LYS A 60 -39.04 -25.36 -8.22
CA LYS A 60 -38.64 -25.48 -6.81
C LYS A 60 -37.34 -24.72 -6.51
N LEU A 61 -36.33 -24.86 -7.36
CA LEU A 61 -35.06 -24.12 -7.23
C LEU A 61 -35.30 -22.61 -7.34
N SER A 62 -36.09 -22.18 -8.33
CA SER A 62 -36.43 -20.76 -8.51
C SER A 62 -37.16 -20.18 -7.30
N TYR A 63 -38.05 -20.96 -6.68
CA TYR A 63 -38.71 -20.57 -5.45
C TYR A 63 -37.71 -20.41 -4.30
N THR A 64 -36.89 -21.44 -4.03
CA THR A 64 -35.88 -21.39 -2.94
C THR A 64 -34.86 -20.26 -3.13
N LEU A 65 -34.48 -19.97 -4.39
CA LEU A 65 -33.55 -18.89 -4.70
C LEU A 65 -34.19 -17.51 -4.51
N ARG A 66 -35.51 -17.37 -4.75
CA ARG A 66 -36.25 -16.15 -4.44
C ARG A 66 -36.34 -15.94 -2.94
N GLU A 67 -36.70 -16.97 -2.19
CA GLU A 67 -36.78 -16.94 -0.72
C GLU A 67 -35.42 -16.58 -0.09
N ALA A 68 -34.33 -17.23 -0.53
CA ALA A 68 -32.99 -16.91 -0.06
C ALA A 68 -32.58 -15.46 -0.37
N ARG A 69 -32.95 -14.93 -1.54
CA ARG A 69 -32.70 -13.52 -1.90
C ARG A 69 -33.48 -12.55 -1.04
N GLU A 70 -34.74 -12.86 -0.74
CA GLU A 70 -35.57 -12.06 0.17
C GLU A 70 -34.98 -12.04 1.59
N HIS A 71 -34.53 -13.18 2.10
CA HIS A 71 -33.83 -13.25 3.39
C HIS A 71 -32.53 -12.44 3.43
N ILE A 72 -31.71 -12.50 2.37
CA ILE A 72 -30.50 -11.68 2.27
C ILE A 72 -30.84 -10.19 2.24
N ALA A 73 -31.91 -9.80 1.54
CA ALA A 73 -32.36 -8.42 1.51
C ALA A 73 -32.80 -7.94 2.91
N THR A 74 -33.58 -8.75 3.64
CA THR A 74 -33.99 -8.38 5.00
C THR A 74 -32.82 -8.26 5.96
N LEU A 75 -31.83 -9.16 5.88
CA LEU A 75 -30.63 -9.09 6.72
C LEU A 75 -29.78 -7.87 6.40
N ARG A 76 -29.68 -7.50 5.11
CA ARG A 76 -29.00 -6.26 4.70
C ARG A 76 -29.68 -5.01 5.26
N ASP A 77 -31.01 -4.94 5.18
CA ASP A 77 -31.75 -3.81 5.74
C ASP A 77 -31.58 -3.67 7.26
N GLU A 78 -31.47 -4.79 7.99
CA GLU A 78 -31.17 -4.77 9.44
C GLU A 78 -29.75 -4.27 9.72
N VAL A 79 -28.77 -4.76 8.96
CA VAL A 79 -27.38 -4.34 9.05
C VAL A 79 -27.21 -2.84 8.74
N ASP A 80 -27.92 -2.33 7.73
CA ASP A 80 -27.91 -0.91 7.38
C ASP A 80 -28.53 -0.05 8.48
N LYS A 81 -29.65 -0.49 9.09
CA LYS A 81 -30.27 0.21 10.22
C LYS A 81 -29.33 0.32 11.41
N LEU A 82 -28.62 -0.75 11.74
CA LEU A 82 -27.63 -0.74 12.82
C LEU A 82 -26.45 0.18 12.54
N SER A 83 -26.19 0.50 11.26
CA SER A 83 -25.10 1.39 10.85
C SER A 83 -25.52 2.87 10.82
N GLN A 84 -26.78 3.19 11.12
CA GLN A 84 -27.27 4.58 11.15
C GLN A 84 -26.77 5.33 12.39
N PRO A 85 -26.52 6.64 12.29
CA PRO A 85 -26.14 7.47 13.43
C PRO A 85 -27.30 7.59 14.43
N PRO A 86 -27.03 7.84 15.73
CA PRO A 86 -25.75 8.28 16.32
C PRO A 86 -24.73 7.15 16.48
N SER A 87 -23.47 7.44 16.16
CA SER A 87 -22.37 6.46 16.21
C SER A 87 -21.27 6.92 17.16
N ALA A 88 -20.63 5.96 17.82
CA ALA A 88 -19.46 6.23 18.64
C ALA A 88 -18.20 6.19 17.78
N TYR A 89 -17.13 6.83 18.24
CA TYR A 89 -15.82 6.76 17.61
C TYR A 89 -14.83 6.01 18.51
N GLY A 90 -13.80 5.45 17.91
CA GLY A 90 -12.69 4.82 18.60
C GLY A 90 -11.41 4.84 17.78
N VAL A 91 -10.28 4.52 18.41
CA VAL A 91 -8.96 4.44 17.76
C VAL A 91 -8.52 2.99 17.71
N VAL A 92 -8.08 2.52 16.55
CA VAL A 92 -7.54 1.17 16.38
C VAL A 92 -6.19 1.08 17.10
N VAL A 93 -6.09 0.20 18.09
CA VAL A 93 -4.85 -0.01 18.86
C VAL A 93 -4.17 -1.34 18.55
N GLY A 94 -4.87 -2.30 17.95
CA GLY A 94 -4.29 -3.57 17.52
C GLY A 94 -5.23 -4.40 16.66
N LYS A 95 -4.66 -5.33 15.90
CA LYS A 95 -5.38 -6.32 15.09
C LYS A 95 -5.14 -7.72 15.65
N ASN A 96 -6.11 -8.61 15.49
CA ASN A 96 -6.04 -9.97 16.00
C ASN A 96 -6.19 -10.99 14.86
N ASP A 97 -5.58 -12.16 15.01
CA ASP A 97 -5.60 -13.23 13.99
C ASP A 97 -6.99 -13.86 13.78
N ASP A 98 -7.92 -13.64 14.73
CA ASP A 98 -9.31 -14.10 14.66
C ASP A 98 -10.21 -13.16 13.83
N GLY A 99 -9.65 -12.13 13.21
CA GLY A 99 -10.36 -11.12 12.42
C GLY A 99 -11.04 -10.04 13.26
N THR A 100 -10.85 -10.05 14.58
CA THR A 100 -11.32 -8.96 15.45
C THR A 100 -10.27 -7.85 15.58
N VAL A 101 -10.71 -6.67 15.99
CA VAL A 101 -9.83 -5.50 16.15
C VAL A 101 -9.94 -4.99 17.58
N ASP A 102 -8.79 -4.66 18.18
CA ASP A 102 -8.74 -3.98 19.46
C ASP A 102 -8.87 -2.46 19.22
N VAL A 103 -9.92 -1.86 19.78
CA VAL A 103 -10.24 -0.43 19.65
C VAL A 103 -10.29 0.22 21.03
N LEU A 104 -9.75 1.42 21.14
CA LEU A 104 -9.92 2.28 22.31
C LEU A 104 -11.11 3.21 22.08
N THR A 105 -12.18 3.06 22.86
CA THR A 105 -13.33 3.98 22.84
C THR A 105 -13.71 4.39 24.25
N SER A 106 -14.01 5.68 24.45
CA SER A 106 -14.41 6.24 25.75
C SER A 106 -13.44 5.90 26.91
N GLY A 107 -12.14 5.82 26.61
CA GLY A 107 -11.09 5.49 27.58
C GLY A 107 -10.98 4.02 27.96
N ARG A 108 -11.70 3.12 27.27
CA ARG A 108 -11.65 1.66 27.52
C ARG A 108 -11.20 0.93 26.26
N LYS A 109 -10.28 -0.01 26.43
CA LYS A 109 -9.85 -0.92 25.37
C LYS A 109 -10.89 -2.02 25.22
N MET A 110 -11.40 -2.21 24.02
CA MET A 110 -12.43 -3.20 23.68
C MET A 110 -11.95 -4.01 22.47
N ARG A 111 -12.27 -5.30 22.46
CA ARG A 111 -12.13 -6.15 21.28
C ARG A 111 -13.47 -6.17 20.56
N VAL A 112 -13.48 -5.78 19.30
CA VAL A 112 -14.70 -5.56 18.52
C VAL A 112 -14.65 -6.29 17.18
N GLY A 113 -15.84 -6.59 16.66
CA GLY A 113 -16.00 -7.16 15.33
C GLY A 113 -15.98 -6.09 14.23
N LEU A 114 -15.84 -6.56 12.99
CA LEU A 114 -15.89 -5.75 11.78
C LEU A 114 -17.24 -5.96 11.08
N HIS A 115 -17.77 -4.89 10.51
CA HIS A 115 -18.84 -5.00 9.52
C HIS A 115 -18.34 -5.79 8.29
N PRO A 116 -19.14 -6.67 7.66
CA PRO A 116 -18.68 -7.53 6.57
C PRO A 116 -18.11 -6.81 5.34
N GLU A 117 -18.42 -5.53 5.16
CA GLU A 117 -17.90 -4.71 4.06
C GLU A 117 -16.53 -4.10 4.34
N ILE A 118 -16.03 -4.20 5.58
CA ILE A 118 -14.73 -3.65 5.97
C ILE A 118 -13.69 -4.76 5.89
N ASP A 119 -12.65 -4.49 5.11
CA ASP A 119 -11.49 -5.36 5.04
C ASP A 119 -10.59 -5.15 6.27
N HIS A 120 -10.40 -6.22 7.04
CA HIS A 120 -9.52 -6.27 8.21
C HIS A 120 -8.09 -5.80 7.89
N ASP A 121 -7.58 -6.12 6.70
CA ASP A 121 -6.18 -5.87 6.34
C ASP A 121 -5.91 -4.40 6.02
N THR A 122 -6.94 -3.67 5.57
CA THR A 122 -6.86 -2.24 5.24
C THR A 122 -6.84 -1.32 6.46
N LEU A 123 -7.26 -1.80 7.63
CA LEU A 123 -7.22 -1.00 8.85
C LEU A 123 -5.78 -0.74 9.27
N GLU A 124 -5.48 0.42 9.82
CA GLU A 124 -4.13 0.69 10.33
C GLU A 124 -4.22 1.01 11.82
N ARG A 125 -3.19 0.61 12.55
CA ARG A 125 -3.04 1.05 13.93
C ARG A 125 -2.92 2.57 13.98
N GLY A 126 -3.74 3.21 14.81
CA GLY A 126 -3.85 4.66 14.92
C GLY A 126 -4.96 5.27 14.06
N SER A 127 -5.61 4.49 13.17
CA SER A 127 -6.80 4.97 12.45
C SER A 127 -7.98 5.19 13.41
N GLU A 128 -8.80 6.19 13.10
CA GLU A 128 -10.09 6.37 13.75
C GLU A 128 -11.12 5.48 13.08
N VAL A 129 -12.01 4.88 13.87
CA VAL A 129 -13.08 4.02 13.40
C VAL A 129 -14.41 4.47 13.96
N VAL A 130 -15.47 4.24 13.19
CA VAL A 130 -16.86 4.46 13.59
C VAL A 130 -17.43 3.15 14.09
N LEU A 131 -18.04 3.20 15.27
CA LEU A 131 -18.67 2.08 15.95
C LEU A 131 -20.18 2.25 15.95
N ASN A 132 -20.90 1.17 15.67
CA ASN A 132 -22.36 1.13 15.85
C ASN A 132 -22.76 0.90 17.32
N GLU A 133 -24.07 0.81 17.57
CA GLU A 133 -24.62 0.57 18.92
C GLU A 133 -24.17 -0.77 19.55
N SER A 134 -23.80 -1.73 18.72
CA SER A 134 -23.24 -3.03 19.15
C SER A 134 -21.71 -3.02 19.26
N PHE A 135 -21.08 -1.84 19.14
CA PHE A 135 -19.63 -1.63 19.12
C PHE A 135 -18.88 -2.34 17.98
N ASN A 136 -19.55 -2.72 16.89
CA ASN A 136 -18.87 -3.18 15.68
C ASN A 136 -18.37 -2.01 14.84
N ILE A 137 -17.20 -2.17 14.22
CA ILE A 137 -16.63 -1.19 13.31
C ILE A 137 -17.47 -1.18 12.03
N VAL A 138 -18.07 -0.04 11.69
CA VAL A 138 -18.88 0.17 10.47
C VAL A 138 -18.21 1.04 9.43
N SER A 139 -17.18 1.80 9.81
CA SER A 139 -16.38 2.58 8.87
C SER A 139 -14.99 2.88 9.45
N ALA A 140 -13.99 2.96 8.58
CA ALA A 140 -12.65 3.43 8.89
C ALA A 140 -12.46 4.86 8.39
N ARG A 141 -11.79 5.70 9.18
CA ARG A 141 -11.52 7.11 8.87
C ARG A 141 -10.06 7.44 9.16
N VAL A 142 -9.60 8.53 8.57
CA VAL A 142 -8.33 9.15 8.97
C VAL A 142 -8.53 9.75 10.36
N GLY A 143 -7.59 9.46 11.27
CA GLY A 143 -7.64 9.97 12.63
C GLY A 143 -7.64 11.51 12.68
N GLU A 144 -8.08 12.06 13.81
CA GLU A 144 -8.04 13.50 14.03
C GLU A 144 -6.62 14.07 13.82
N ALA A 145 -6.55 15.25 13.20
CA ALA A 145 -5.28 15.95 12.97
C ALA A 145 -4.74 16.67 14.23
N GLY A 146 -5.59 16.83 15.27
CA GLY A 146 -5.19 17.39 16.56
C GLY A 146 -4.40 16.39 17.41
N GLY A 147 -3.57 16.89 18.32
CA GLY A 147 -2.83 16.04 19.25
C GLY A 147 -1.85 16.82 20.11
N GLU A 148 -1.18 16.10 21.00
CA GLU A 148 -0.06 16.63 21.78
C GLU A 148 1.23 16.56 20.94
N VAL A 149 2.11 17.55 21.09
CA VAL A 149 3.40 17.58 20.42
C VAL A 149 4.47 17.13 21.40
N VAL A 150 5.22 16.09 21.03
CA VAL A 150 6.28 15.48 21.84
C VAL A 150 7.56 15.35 21.02
N THR A 151 8.70 15.16 21.68
CA THR A 151 9.98 14.90 21.01
C THR A 151 10.45 13.48 21.31
N ILE A 152 10.93 12.75 20.31
CA ILE A 152 11.54 11.42 20.52
C ILE A 152 12.84 11.60 21.30
N LYS A 153 12.96 10.93 22.44
CA LYS A 153 14.20 10.82 23.21
C LYS A 153 14.99 9.58 22.80
N GLU A 154 14.31 8.45 22.63
CA GLU A 154 14.94 7.18 22.30
C GLU A 154 13.96 6.28 21.54
N LEU A 155 14.46 5.56 20.53
CA LEU A 155 13.71 4.49 19.86
C LEU A 155 14.08 3.17 20.51
N MET A 156 13.08 2.36 20.84
CA MET A 156 13.30 1.04 21.42
C MET A 156 13.80 0.05 20.36
N ASP A 157 14.55 -0.97 20.78
CA ASP A 157 15.12 -2.00 19.89
C ASP A 157 14.06 -2.79 19.10
N ASP A 158 12.82 -2.80 19.57
CA ASP A 158 11.70 -3.47 18.90
C ASP A 158 11.18 -2.73 17.67
N GLY A 159 11.59 -1.47 17.45
CA GLY A 159 11.17 -0.65 16.32
C GLY A 159 9.70 -0.25 16.31
N VAL A 160 8.94 -0.57 17.36
CA VAL A 160 7.50 -0.29 17.49
C VAL A 160 7.18 0.61 18.68
N ARG A 161 8.15 0.84 19.57
CA ARG A 161 8.03 1.75 20.72
C ARG A 161 9.10 2.83 20.71
N ALA A 162 8.77 3.96 21.32
CA ALA A 162 9.69 5.06 21.54
C ALA A 162 9.48 5.68 22.92
N VAL A 163 10.55 6.14 23.55
CA VAL A 163 10.49 7.05 24.68
C VAL A 163 10.38 8.46 24.14
N VAL A 164 9.35 9.18 24.57
CA VAL A 164 9.12 10.57 24.20
C VAL A 164 9.17 11.47 25.42
N VAL A 165 9.55 12.72 25.18
CA VAL A 165 9.52 13.80 26.16
C VAL A 165 8.40 14.76 25.78
N GLY A 166 7.45 14.92 26.69
CA GLY A 166 6.31 15.83 26.59
C GLY A 166 6.61 17.20 27.20
N ARG A 167 5.55 17.88 27.62
CA ARG A 167 5.67 19.17 28.32
C ARG A 167 6.21 18.95 29.73
N ALA A 168 6.97 19.92 30.25
CA ALA A 168 7.57 19.86 31.58
C ALA A 168 8.49 18.65 31.82
N ASP A 169 9.20 18.21 30.77
CA ASP A 169 10.15 17.11 30.80
C ASP A 169 9.54 15.75 31.23
N GLU A 170 8.23 15.56 31.06
CA GLU A 170 7.61 14.28 31.32
C GLU A 170 8.05 13.23 30.30
N GLU A 171 8.45 12.05 30.77
CA GLU A 171 8.86 10.94 29.92
C GLU A 171 7.75 9.88 29.86
N ARG A 172 7.42 9.47 28.64
CA ARG A 172 6.43 8.43 28.39
C ARG A 172 6.93 7.46 27.33
N VAL A 173 6.62 6.18 27.50
CA VAL A 173 6.79 5.18 26.45
C VAL A 173 5.52 5.17 25.61
N CYS A 174 5.66 5.43 24.31
CA CYS A 174 4.57 5.44 23.34
C CYS A 174 4.81 4.38 22.27
N GLU A 175 3.72 3.91 21.66
CA GLU A 175 3.78 2.99 20.52
C GLU A 175 3.66 3.75 19.20
N LEU A 176 4.27 3.22 18.14
CA LEU A 176 4.23 3.79 16.80
C LEU A 176 2.97 3.34 16.07
N ALA A 177 2.25 4.29 15.46
CA ALA A 177 1.21 3.98 14.48
C ALA A 177 1.80 3.32 13.23
N ASP A 178 0.96 2.59 12.48
CA ASP A 178 1.45 1.83 11.32
C ASP A 178 1.95 2.76 10.21
N VAL A 179 1.36 3.95 10.06
CA VAL A 179 1.79 5.01 9.13
C VAL A 179 3.24 5.48 9.34
N LEU A 180 3.81 5.26 10.54
CA LEU A 180 5.19 5.62 10.86
C LEU A 180 6.19 4.48 10.58
N ARG A 181 5.71 3.27 10.27
CA ARG A 181 6.60 2.15 9.95
C ARG A 181 7.32 2.43 8.63
N GLY A 182 8.64 2.29 8.66
CA GLY A 182 9.50 2.59 7.50
C GLY A 182 9.85 4.08 7.35
N VAL A 183 9.26 4.97 8.15
CA VAL A 183 9.73 6.35 8.26
C VAL A 183 11.04 6.37 9.02
N HIS A 184 12.00 7.15 8.55
CA HIS A 184 13.27 7.30 9.25
C HIS A 184 13.11 8.23 10.46
N LEU A 185 12.97 7.62 11.64
CA LEU A 185 12.85 8.30 12.92
C LEU A 185 14.21 8.37 13.63
N ARG A 186 14.47 9.49 14.31
CA ARG A 186 15.68 9.73 15.13
C ARG A 186 15.32 10.43 16.43
N SER A 187 16.21 10.33 17.42
CA SER A 187 16.16 11.19 18.60
C SER A 187 16.16 12.66 18.19
N GLY A 188 15.29 13.46 18.80
CA GLY A 188 15.06 14.87 18.47
C GLY A 188 13.93 15.12 17.48
N ASP A 189 13.42 14.09 16.79
CA ASP A 189 12.27 14.22 15.91
C ASP A 189 11.02 14.63 16.69
N THR A 190 10.22 15.50 16.08
CA THR A 190 8.96 15.97 16.66
C THR A 190 7.82 15.14 16.15
N MET A 191 6.99 14.68 17.08
CA MET A 191 5.91 13.76 16.78
C MET A 191 4.60 14.29 17.35
N ARG A 192 3.52 13.95 16.66
CA ARG A 192 2.15 14.10 17.19
C ARG A 192 1.77 12.84 17.97
N LEU A 193 1.41 13.02 19.23
CA LEU A 193 0.95 11.99 20.16
C LEU A 193 -0.55 12.14 20.39
N ASP A 194 -1.30 11.04 20.29
CA ASP A 194 -2.60 10.94 20.94
C ASP A 194 -2.41 10.41 22.38
N PRO A 195 -2.62 11.23 23.42
CA PRO A 195 -2.41 10.81 24.80
C PRO A 195 -3.44 9.76 25.26
N ARG A 196 -4.59 9.62 24.58
CA ARG A 196 -5.62 8.64 24.95
C ARG A 196 -5.19 7.23 24.56
N SER A 197 -4.77 7.05 23.32
CA SER A 197 -4.28 5.77 22.80
C SER A 197 -2.79 5.53 23.06
N ASN A 198 -2.06 6.55 23.51
CA ASN A 198 -0.62 6.52 23.71
C ASN A 198 0.15 6.13 22.44
N LEU A 199 -0.36 6.60 21.28
CA LEU A 199 0.18 6.34 19.95
C LEU A 199 0.82 7.59 19.35
N LEU A 200 2.01 7.42 18.78
CA LEU A 200 2.63 8.40 17.89
C LEU A 200 2.01 8.23 16.50
N LEU A 201 1.37 9.28 16.01
CA LEU A 201 0.55 9.24 14.81
C LEU A 201 1.24 9.83 13.58
N GLU A 202 2.11 10.82 13.76
CA GLU A 202 2.68 11.59 12.67
C GLU A 202 4.02 12.22 13.06
N LYS A 203 4.97 12.27 12.12
CA LYS A 203 6.20 13.05 12.24
C LYS A 203 5.92 14.48 11.77
N LEU A 204 6.11 15.45 12.66
CA LEU A 204 5.91 16.86 12.36
C LEU A 204 7.21 17.47 11.82
N PRO A 205 7.18 18.22 10.71
CA PRO A 205 8.34 18.96 10.25
C PRO A 205 8.70 20.06 11.26
N ARG A 206 10.00 20.23 11.55
CA ARG A 206 10.53 21.34 12.35
C ARG A 206 11.22 22.35 11.44
N PRO A 207 10.52 23.41 10.99
CA PRO A 207 11.13 24.42 10.12
C PRO A 207 12.34 25.10 10.77
N GLU A 208 12.34 25.31 12.09
CA GLU A 208 13.43 25.99 12.81
C GLU A 208 14.80 25.27 12.75
N VAL A 209 14.82 23.94 12.57
CA VAL A 209 16.07 23.16 12.43
C VAL A 209 16.52 23.11 10.97
N GLU A 210 15.59 23.10 10.02
CA GLU A 210 15.89 23.17 8.59
C GLU A 210 16.42 24.57 8.20
N ASP A 211 15.91 25.65 8.79
CA ASP A 211 16.40 27.01 8.56
C ASP A 211 17.83 27.25 9.09
N LEU A 212 18.29 26.48 10.08
CA LEU A 212 19.68 26.48 10.54
C LEU A 212 20.64 25.79 9.56
N LEU A 213 20.11 24.90 8.71
CA LEU A 213 20.82 24.25 7.62
C LEU A 213 20.72 25.14 6.37
N LEU A 214 21.34 26.33 6.42
CA LEU A 214 21.44 27.20 5.25
C LEU A 214 22.10 26.41 4.09
N GLU A 215 21.33 26.08 3.05
CA GLU A 215 21.81 25.44 1.82
C GLU A 215 22.66 26.38 0.94
N GLU A 216 22.88 27.62 1.38
CA GLU A 216 23.66 28.61 0.64
C GLU A 216 25.15 28.27 0.71
N VAL A 217 25.63 27.54 -0.31
CA VAL A 217 27.05 27.55 -0.65
C VAL A 217 27.45 29.02 -0.85
N PRO A 218 28.37 29.57 -0.04
CA PRO A 218 28.66 30.99 -0.11
C PRO A 218 29.28 31.36 -1.47
N ASP A 219 28.80 32.43 -2.10
CA ASP A 219 29.36 32.94 -3.37
C ASP A 219 30.72 33.65 -3.24
N ILE A 220 31.40 33.49 -2.09
CA ILE A 220 32.68 34.16 -1.79
C ILE A 220 33.84 33.23 -2.14
N SER A 221 34.82 33.74 -2.87
CA SER A 221 36.05 33.03 -3.22
C SER A 221 37.25 33.58 -2.46
N TYR A 222 38.39 32.87 -2.48
CA TYR A 222 39.63 33.37 -1.88
C TYR A 222 40.12 34.69 -2.51
N ALA A 223 39.78 34.94 -3.79
CA ALA A 223 40.14 36.17 -4.48
C ALA A 223 39.40 37.41 -3.94
N ASP A 224 38.29 37.20 -3.23
CA ASP A 224 37.47 38.28 -2.64
C ASP A 224 38.01 38.71 -1.25
N ILE A 225 39.07 38.07 -0.75
CA ILE A 225 39.65 38.32 0.57
C ILE A 225 41.03 38.96 0.41
N GLY A 226 41.15 40.23 0.81
CA GLY A 226 42.43 40.95 0.77
C GLY A 226 43.29 40.75 2.01
N GLY A 227 44.60 40.54 1.81
CA GLY A 227 45.63 40.66 2.85
C GLY A 227 45.69 39.51 3.86
N LEU A 228 45.05 38.38 3.55
CA LEU A 228 45.03 37.17 4.40
C LEU A 228 45.64 35.95 3.69
N ASP A 229 46.55 36.15 2.73
CA ASP A 229 47.08 35.09 1.87
C ASP A 229 47.69 33.92 2.68
N VAL A 230 48.49 34.25 3.70
CA VAL A 230 49.13 33.26 4.58
C VAL A 230 48.10 32.45 5.37
N GLN A 231 47.05 33.11 5.87
CA GLN A 231 45.99 32.44 6.63
C GLN A 231 45.11 31.58 5.72
N ILE A 232 44.84 32.04 4.50
CA ILE A 232 44.10 31.28 3.49
C ILE A 232 44.87 30.01 3.15
N GLU A 233 46.17 30.09 2.89
CA GLU A 233 47.03 28.93 2.62
C GLU A 233 46.99 27.92 3.77
N GLN A 234 47.18 28.37 5.02
CA GLN A 234 47.13 27.51 6.20
C GLN A 234 45.79 26.78 6.38
N ILE A 235 44.68 27.46 6.12
CA ILE A 235 43.34 26.87 6.26
C ILE A 235 43.04 25.94 5.09
N ALA A 236 43.40 26.34 3.87
CA ALA A 236 43.25 25.50 2.69
C ALA A 236 44.06 24.20 2.85
N ASP A 237 45.29 24.27 3.34
CA ASP A 237 46.10 23.10 3.63
C ASP A 237 45.46 22.22 4.72
N ALA A 238 44.95 22.84 5.79
CA ALA A 238 44.33 22.09 6.87
C ALA A 238 43.02 21.39 6.46
N VAL A 239 42.21 21.99 5.59
CA VAL A 239 40.87 21.47 5.23
C VAL A 239 40.88 20.69 3.92
N GLU A 240 41.55 21.21 2.90
CA GLU A 240 41.47 20.69 1.54
C GLU A 240 42.44 19.52 1.32
N LEU A 241 43.68 19.58 1.83
CA LEU A 241 44.66 18.49 1.64
C LEU A 241 44.19 17.14 2.18
N PRO A 242 43.64 17.02 3.41
CA PRO A 242 43.19 15.73 3.92
C PRO A 242 42.05 15.12 3.09
N PHE A 243 41.24 15.97 2.45
CA PHE A 243 40.13 15.54 1.63
C PHE A 243 40.57 15.14 0.21
N LEU A 244 41.45 15.95 -0.40
CA LEU A 244 42.00 15.70 -1.73
C LEU A 244 42.93 14.49 -1.76
N HIS A 245 43.72 14.31 -0.71
CA HIS A 245 44.78 13.31 -0.60
C HIS A 245 44.55 12.32 0.55
N ALA A 246 43.31 11.86 0.73
CA ALA A 246 42.93 10.92 1.79
C ALA A 246 43.83 9.66 1.85
N ASP A 247 44.22 9.12 0.69
CA ASP A 247 45.07 7.93 0.61
C ASP A 247 46.48 8.17 1.18
N LEU A 248 47.08 9.34 0.91
CA LEU A 248 48.39 9.72 1.46
C LEU A 248 48.33 9.94 2.97
N PHE A 249 47.25 10.55 3.46
CA PHE A 249 47.04 10.72 4.90
C PHE A 249 46.87 9.37 5.61
N ALA A 250 46.15 8.42 4.99
CA ALA A 250 45.99 7.08 5.51
C ALA A 250 47.30 6.28 5.49
N GLU A 251 48.08 6.36 4.40
CA GLU A 251 49.39 5.72 4.25
C GLU A 251 50.37 6.19 5.33
N HIS A 252 50.46 7.50 5.54
CA HIS A 252 51.35 8.09 6.54
C HIS A 252 50.77 8.14 7.95
N ARG A 253 49.56 7.63 8.17
CA ARG A 253 48.83 7.64 9.45
C ARG A 253 48.74 9.05 10.06
N LEU A 254 48.57 10.05 9.21
CA LEU A 254 48.41 11.44 9.62
C LEU A 254 46.94 11.71 9.99
N PRO A 255 46.65 12.22 11.19
CA PRO A 255 45.29 12.56 11.57
C PRO A 255 44.82 13.81 10.81
N ALA A 256 43.65 13.73 10.18
CA ALA A 256 43.00 14.91 9.61
C ALA A 256 42.50 15.84 10.74
N PRO A 257 42.72 17.16 10.66
CA PRO A 257 42.19 18.09 11.64
C PRO A 257 40.65 18.09 11.59
N LYS A 258 40.02 17.98 12.77
CA LYS A 258 38.54 17.90 12.90
C LYS A 258 37.85 19.26 13.01
N GLY A 259 38.61 20.32 13.24
CA GLY A 259 38.07 21.66 13.43
C GLY A 259 39.17 22.72 13.44
N ILE A 260 38.78 23.95 13.10
CA ILE A 260 39.68 25.10 12.99
C ILE A 260 39.12 26.21 13.86
N LEU A 261 40.00 26.85 14.64
CA LEU A 261 39.65 28.01 15.46
C LEU A 261 40.17 29.28 14.79
N LEU A 262 39.26 30.12 14.32
CA LEU A 262 39.58 31.45 13.79
C LEU A 262 39.41 32.49 14.90
N TYR A 263 40.50 33.12 15.34
CA TYR A 263 40.48 34.14 16.38
C TYR A 263 41.11 35.45 15.89
N GLY A 264 40.78 36.56 16.56
CA GLY A 264 41.34 37.89 16.28
C GLY A 264 40.34 39.02 16.57
N PRO A 265 40.67 40.28 16.27
CA PRO A 265 39.75 41.42 16.44
C PRO A 265 38.47 41.28 15.60
N PRO A 266 37.32 41.86 16.02
CA PRO A 266 36.11 41.86 15.22
C PRO A 266 36.34 42.63 13.90
N GLY A 267 35.68 42.22 12.82
CA GLY A 267 35.82 42.85 11.49
C GLY A 267 37.01 42.38 10.63
N CYS A 268 37.90 41.53 11.14
CA CYS A 268 39.05 41.02 10.37
C CYS A 268 38.73 39.84 9.41
N GLY A 269 37.49 39.72 8.91
CA GLY A 269 37.17 38.74 7.87
C GLY A 269 37.06 37.26 8.28
N LYS A 270 37.01 36.92 9.58
CA LYS A 270 36.87 35.52 10.07
C LYS A 270 35.70 34.75 9.46
N THR A 271 34.53 35.40 9.33
CA THR A 271 33.36 34.76 8.70
C THR A 271 33.53 34.67 7.19
N LEU A 272 34.23 35.62 6.56
CA LEU A 272 34.47 35.63 5.11
C LEU A 272 35.42 34.51 4.70
N ILE A 273 36.51 34.30 5.44
CA ILE A 273 37.46 33.22 5.17
C ILE A 273 36.82 31.84 5.37
N ALA A 274 36.00 31.65 6.42
CA ALA A 274 35.25 30.41 6.60
C ALA A 274 34.29 30.12 5.42
N LYS A 275 33.62 31.16 4.91
CA LYS A 275 32.73 31.06 3.74
C LYS A 275 33.50 30.71 2.45
N ALA A 276 34.65 31.35 2.22
CA ALA A 276 35.49 31.09 1.05
C ALA A 276 36.06 29.66 1.03
N VAL A 277 36.47 29.15 2.20
CA VAL A 277 36.96 27.77 2.35
C VAL A 277 35.87 26.76 2.03
N ALA A 278 34.65 26.97 2.55
CA ALA A 278 33.51 26.11 2.25
C ALA A 278 33.19 26.05 0.75
N ASN A 279 33.21 27.21 0.07
CA ASN A 279 33.00 27.30 -1.38
C ASN A 279 34.12 26.58 -2.18
N SER A 280 35.38 26.80 -1.80
CA SER A 280 36.52 26.15 -2.45
C SER A 280 36.45 24.62 -2.31
N LEU A 281 36.19 24.13 -1.10
CA LEU A 281 36.04 22.70 -0.83
C LEU A 281 34.90 22.08 -1.66
N ALA A 282 33.74 22.75 -1.71
CA ALA A 282 32.60 22.31 -2.51
C ALA A 282 32.94 22.15 -4.00
N LYS A 283 33.65 23.13 -4.59
CA LYS A 283 34.09 23.07 -5.99
C LYS A 283 35.05 21.90 -6.24
N LYS A 284 36.05 21.73 -5.38
CA LYS A 284 37.04 20.64 -5.51
C LYS A 284 36.42 19.25 -5.33
N VAL A 285 35.43 19.11 -4.44
CA VAL A 285 34.65 17.86 -4.28
C VAL A 285 33.86 17.55 -5.54
N ALA A 286 33.18 18.55 -6.12
CA ALA A 286 32.42 18.39 -7.35
C ALA A 286 33.31 17.98 -8.54
N GLU A 287 34.51 18.55 -8.64
CA GLU A 287 35.52 18.21 -9.65
C GLU A 287 36.02 16.76 -9.52
N LYS A 288 36.30 16.30 -8.29
CA LYS A 288 36.81 14.93 -8.02
C LYS A 288 35.73 13.85 -8.19
N THR A 289 34.46 14.19 -7.97
CA THR A 289 33.34 13.22 -7.93
C THR A 289 32.57 13.12 -9.26
N GLY A 290 32.92 13.91 -10.28
CA GLY A 290 32.39 13.73 -11.64
C GLY A 290 31.02 14.35 -11.91
N GLY A 291 30.69 15.49 -11.29
CA GLY A 291 29.65 16.39 -11.79
C GLY A 291 28.23 16.22 -11.24
N GLU A 292 27.97 15.26 -10.34
CA GLU A 292 26.84 15.44 -9.42
C GLU A 292 27.26 16.51 -8.42
N LYS A 293 26.49 17.61 -8.32
CA LYS A 293 26.64 18.60 -7.26
C LYS A 293 26.45 17.88 -5.92
N GLY A 294 27.53 17.32 -5.37
CA GLY A 294 27.58 16.91 -3.98
C GLY A 294 27.19 18.14 -3.18
N ARG A 295 25.97 18.15 -2.64
CA ARG A 295 25.43 19.29 -1.90
C ARG A 295 26.35 19.49 -0.70
N SER A 296 27.21 20.49 -0.76
CA SER A 296 28.03 20.93 0.36
C SER A 296 27.15 21.78 1.26
N TYR A 297 26.98 21.35 2.51
CA TYR A 297 26.18 22.07 3.49
C TYR A 297 27.07 23.04 4.27
N PHE A 298 26.67 24.30 4.37
CA PHE A 298 27.34 25.29 5.22
C PHE A 298 26.44 25.67 6.41
N ILE A 299 26.78 25.17 7.59
CA ILE A 299 26.01 25.42 8.81
C ILE A 299 26.61 26.64 9.52
N ASN A 300 25.86 27.74 9.57
CA ASN A 300 26.26 28.94 10.28
C ASN A 300 25.50 29.08 11.61
N ILE A 301 26.12 28.64 12.70
CA ILE A 301 25.59 28.85 14.05
C ILE A 301 26.28 30.07 14.67
N LYS A 302 25.56 31.18 14.78
CA LYS A 302 26.03 32.34 15.56
C LYS A 302 25.71 32.13 17.04
N GLY A 303 26.63 32.54 17.92
CA GLY A 303 26.34 32.65 19.34
C GLY A 303 25.21 33.66 19.59
N PRO A 304 24.55 33.63 20.78
CA PRO A 304 23.51 34.59 21.11
C PRO A 304 24.05 36.02 20.97
N GLU A 305 23.36 36.82 20.15
CA GLU A 305 23.59 38.26 20.07
C GLU A 305 23.09 38.84 21.41
N LEU A 306 24.03 39.26 22.28
CA LEU A 306 23.74 39.96 23.53
C LEU A 306 23.20 41.38 23.26
#